data_AF-A0A812B938-F1
#
_entry.id   AF-A0A812B938-F1
#
_cell.length_a   1.000
_cell.length_b   1.000
_cell.length_c   1.000
_cell.angle_alpha   90.00
_cell.angle_beta   90.00
_cell.angle_gamma   90.00
#
_symmetry.space_group_name_H-M   'P 1'
#
loop_
_entity.id
_entity.type
_entity.pdbx_description
1 polymer ?
#
loop_
_entity_poly.entity_id
_entity_poly.type
_entity_poly.pdbx_seq_one_letter_code
_entity_poly.pdbx_strand_id
1 'polypeptide(L)'
;MLKFHILSFFMSIYYYSIYSMTELQECLFGQAPFASKSFQELEEKIIDSKPIELPYGVEVSDKCRDILLQLLKRVPDERIQFTEFFFHPFIDLEHAPSSTSLEKAKRIVNEAVHEDEIGNIHTAVRLYSDALEHFVAAIRYERHSIKKEALRAKVQSYFNRAEELKQMIKPKASLARSFSVNSNSCLSNNSSTTKTQNELMVLANNEEELLKALKEIKIAETEIIEEKYKSALKHYEDALEVCLQLIQTEPSGRRKELLCAEVKKSMSQAEQIKRYLSVHSDLGTDEITLQEKKAHDSIDQCLLQ
;
A
#
# COMPACT_ATOMS: atom_id res chain seq x y z
N MET A 1 -29.15 12.34 38.00
CA MET A 1 -29.78 11.60 36.90
C MET A 1 -29.02 11.68 35.57
N LEU A 2 -28.48 12.83 35.14
CA LEU A 2 -27.76 12.94 33.87
C LEU A 2 -26.47 12.09 33.78
N LYS A 3 -25.70 11.97 34.89
CA LYS A 3 -24.53 11.07 34.97
C LYS A 3 -24.87 9.58 34.83
N PHE A 4 -26.06 9.17 35.29
CA PHE A 4 -26.49 7.76 35.23
C PHE A 4 -26.99 7.38 33.82
N HIS A 5 -27.61 8.32 33.11
CA HIS A 5 -27.94 8.13 31.69
C HIS A 5 -26.72 8.16 30.79
N ILE A 6 -25.72 9.00 31.08
CA ILE A 6 -24.44 9.00 30.33
C ILE A 6 -23.67 7.70 30.59
N LEU A 7 -23.57 7.23 31.84
CA LEU A 7 -22.98 5.93 32.15
C LEU A 7 -23.77 4.75 31.57
N SER A 8 -25.10 4.80 31.53
CA SER A 8 -25.91 3.75 30.89
C SER A 8 -25.80 3.78 29.37
N PHE A 9 -25.61 4.95 28.75
CA PHE A 9 -25.41 5.10 27.30
C PHE A 9 -23.99 4.67 26.89
N PHE A 10 -22.97 5.07 27.67
CA PHE A 10 -21.61 4.57 27.52
C PHE A 10 -21.55 3.07 27.79
N MET A 11 -22.18 2.56 28.85
CA MET A 11 -22.27 1.13 29.14
C MET A 11 -23.06 0.38 28.07
N SER A 12 -24.09 0.94 27.44
CA SER A 12 -24.74 0.31 26.29
C SER A 12 -23.80 0.23 25.09
N ILE A 13 -23.09 1.30 24.74
CA ILE A 13 -22.12 1.27 23.62
C ILE A 13 -20.96 0.30 23.95
N TYR A 14 -20.50 0.27 25.21
CA TYR A 14 -19.48 -0.66 25.71
C TYR A 14 -19.97 -2.11 25.73
N TYR A 15 -21.21 -2.36 26.18
CA TYR A 15 -21.82 -3.69 26.20
C TYR A 15 -22.02 -4.21 24.79
N TYR A 16 -22.56 -3.39 23.88
CA TYR A 16 -22.75 -3.77 22.48
C TYR A 16 -21.43 -4.04 21.78
N SER A 17 -20.37 -3.27 22.09
CA SER A 17 -19.03 -3.47 21.53
C SER A 17 -18.22 -4.58 22.21
N ILE A 18 -18.65 -5.13 23.35
CA ILE A 18 -18.03 -6.31 23.97
C ILE A 18 -18.81 -7.58 23.57
N TYR A 19 -20.15 -7.51 23.54
CA TYR A 19 -21.02 -8.62 23.14
C TYR A 19 -20.79 -9.06 21.69
N SER A 20 -20.69 -8.10 20.75
CA SER A 20 -20.43 -8.46 19.34
C SER A 20 -19.05 -9.09 19.13
N MET A 21 -18.11 -8.85 20.05
CA MET A 21 -16.72 -9.33 19.98
C MET A 21 -16.55 -10.72 20.59
N THR A 22 -17.29 -11.03 21.65
CA THR A 22 -17.42 -12.38 22.17
C THR A 22 -18.14 -13.29 21.16
N GLU A 23 -19.14 -12.76 20.45
CA GLU A 23 -19.89 -13.49 19.42
C GLU A 23 -19.01 -13.86 18.21
N LEU A 24 -18.15 -12.96 17.71
CA LEU A 24 -17.26 -13.26 16.58
C LEU A 24 -16.27 -14.40 16.91
N GLN A 25 -15.69 -14.41 18.11
CA GLN A 25 -14.83 -15.50 18.55
C GLN A 25 -15.62 -16.80 18.72
N GLU A 26 -16.80 -16.74 19.33
CA GLU A 26 -17.65 -17.92 19.50
C GLU A 26 -18.08 -18.51 18.15
N CYS A 27 -18.40 -17.69 17.15
CA CYS A 27 -18.70 -18.15 15.79
C CYS A 27 -17.50 -18.85 15.11
N LEU A 28 -16.27 -18.38 15.37
CA LEU A 28 -15.07 -18.90 14.71
C LEU A 28 -14.50 -20.15 15.39
N PHE A 29 -14.59 -20.24 16.72
CA PHE A 29 -13.97 -21.32 17.49
C PHE A 29 -14.98 -22.23 18.19
N GLY A 30 -16.29 -21.94 18.08
CA GLY A 30 -17.37 -22.69 18.72
C GLY A 30 -17.41 -22.55 20.25
N GLN A 31 -16.61 -21.65 20.80
CA GLN A 31 -16.47 -21.47 22.25
C GLN A 31 -16.19 -20.00 22.58
N ALA A 32 -16.94 -19.46 23.55
CA ALA A 32 -16.74 -18.11 24.05
C ALA A 32 -15.34 -17.93 24.68
N PRO A 33 -14.74 -16.73 24.61
CA PRO A 33 -13.39 -16.47 25.11
C PRO A 33 -13.15 -16.85 26.58
N PHE A 34 -14.20 -16.78 27.41
CA PHE A 34 -14.16 -17.11 28.84
C PHE A 34 -14.99 -18.33 29.20
N ALA A 35 -15.25 -19.23 28.24
CA ALA A 35 -16.02 -20.43 28.49
C ALA A 35 -15.44 -21.23 29.68
N SER A 36 -16.29 -21.48 30.66
CA SER A 36 -15.93 -22.01 31.97
C SER A 36 -17.00 -22.97 32.47
N LYS A 37 -16.62 -23.95 33.28
CA LYS A 37 -17.53 -24.97 33.82
C LYS A 37 -18.20 -24.54 35.13
N SER A 38 -17.70 -23.47 35.75
CA SER A 38 -18.27 -22.89 36.97
C SER A 38 -18.19 -21.36 36.95
N PHE A 39 -19.04 -20.72 37.76
CA PHE A 39 -19.04 -19.26 37.91
C PHE A 39 -17.74 -18.72 38.50
N GLN A 40 -17.12 -19.47 39.42
CA GLN A 40 -15.85 -19.10 40.04
C GLN A 40 -14.70 -19.10 39.01
N GLU A 41 -14.64 -20.12 38.15
CA GLU A 41 -13.65 -20.20 37.07
C GLU A 41 -13.84 -19.06 36.04
N LEU A 42 -15.09 -18.68 35.78
CA LEU A 42 -15.40 -17.54 34.92
C LEU A 42 -14.92 -16.21 35.54
N GLU A 43 -15.19 -16.00 36.82
CA GLU A 43 -14.77 -14.82 37.57
C GLU A 43 -13.23 -14.70 37.60
N GLU A 44 -12.53 -15.80 37.85
CA GLU A 44 -11.07 -15.87 37.80
C GLU A 44 -10.52 -15.47 36.41
N LYS A 45 -11.13 -15.96 35.32
CA LYS A 45 -10.72 -15.61 33.94
C LYS A 45 -11.03 -14.17 33.55
N ILE A 46 -12.11 -13.59 34.07
CA ILE A 46 -12.48 -12.19 33.82
C ILE A 46 -11.52 -11.25 34.55
N ILE A 47 -11.13 -11.59 35.78
CA ILE A 47 -10.23 -10.77 36.61
C ILE A 47 -8.76 -10.93 36.21
N ASP A 48 -8.37 -12.09 35.63
CA ASP A 48 -7.01 -12.33 35.16
C ASP A 48 -6.53 -11.20 34.23
N SER A 49 -5.33 -10.70 34.46
CA SER A 49 -4.71 -9.66 33.63
C SER A 49 -4.01 -10.23 32.39
N LYS A 50 -3.93 -11.55 32.25
CA LYS A 50 -3.26 -12.18 31.10
C LYS A 50 -3.95 -11.83 29.77
N PRO A 51 -3.17 -11.56 28.71
CA PRO A 51 -3.70 -11.40 27.36
C PRO A 51 -4.56 -12.61 26.94
N ILE A 52 -5.60 -12.35 26.15
CA ILE A 52 -6.46 -13.41 25.63
C ILE A 52 -5.72 -14.12 24.50
N GLU A 53 -5.56 -15.43 24.63
CA GLU A 53 -4.97 -16.28 23.60
C GLU A 53 -6.08 -16.97 22.78
N LEU A 54 -5.91 -17.01 21.47
CA LEU A 54 -6.85 -17.68 20.58
C LEU A 54 -6.62 -19.20 20.60
N PRO A 55 -7.68 -20.03 20.57
CA PRO A 55 -7.56 -21.49 20.57
C PRO A 55 -6.73 -22.00 19.39
N TYR A 56 -5.89 -23.00 19.65
CA TYR A 56 -5.12 -23.69 18.61
C TYR A 56 -6.02 -24.71 17.87
N GLY A 57 -5.87 -24.80 16.55
CA GLY A 57 -6.54 -25.83 15.73
C GLY A 57 -7.52 -25.30 14.68
N VAL A 58 -7.83 -23.99 14.68
CA VAL A 58 -8.59 -23.35 13.59
C VAL A 58 -7.65 -22.44 12.81
N GLU A 59 -7.51 -22.70 11.51
CA GLU A 59 -6.77 -21.82 10.61
C GLU A 59 -7.63 -20.59 10.28
N VAL A 60 -7.28 -19.44 10.84
CA VAL A 60 -7.86 -18.14 10.51
C VAL A 60 -6.83 -17.30 9.76
N SER A 61 -7.28 -16.44 8.85
CA SER A 61 -6.38 -15.53 8.15
C SER A 61 -5.70 -14.56 9.13
N ASP A 62 -4.50 -14.08 8.79
CA ASP A 62 -3.77 -13.12 9.63
C ASP A 62 -4.60 -11.87 9.91
N LYS A 63 -5.35 -11.38 8.91
CA LYS A 63 -6.28 -10.24 9.05
C LYS A 63 -7.42 -10.53 10.04
N CYS A 64 -7.98 -11.75 10.03
CA CYS A 64 -9.02 -12.17 10.99
C CYS A 64 -8.44 -12.27 12.41
N ARG A 65 -7.25 -12.86 12.53
CA ARG A 65 -6.53 -12.98 13.81
C ARG A 65 -6.23 -11.62 14.41
N ASP A 66 -5.76 -10.69 13.59
CA ASP A 66 -5.40 -9.35 14.01
C ASP A 66 -6.61 -8.60 14.59
N ILE A 67 -7.72 -8.52 13.84
CA ILE A 67 -8.93 -7.84 14.34
C ILE A 67 -9.45 -8.49 15.62
N LEU A 68 -9.45 -9.82 15.73
CA LEU A 68 -9.84 -10.52 16.96
C LEU A 68 -8.98 -10.11 18.14
N LEU A 69 -7.65 -10.12 17.98
CA LEU A 69 -6.73 -9.73 19.06
C LEU A 69 -6.91 -8.26 19.45
N GLN A 70 -7.14 -7.38 18.48
CA GLN A 70 -7.38 -5.96 18.73
C GLN A 70 -8.71 -5.69 19.47
N LEU A 71 -9.74 -6.50 19.18
CA LEU A 71 -11.06 -6.45 19.82
C LEU A 71 -11.05 -7.03 21.24
N LEU A 72 -10.24 -8.07 21.46
CA LEU A 72 -10.13 -8.82 22.71
C LEU A 72 -9.15 -8.20 23.72
N LYS A 73 -8.62 -7.00 23.45
CA LYS A 73 -7.80 -6.27 24.42
C LYS A 73 -8.61 -5.94 25.68
N ARG A 74 -8.05 -6.30 26.84
CA ARG A 74 -8.68 -6.10 28.15
C ARG A 74 -8.76 -4.62 28.52
N VAL A 75 -7.70 -3.86 28.23
CA VAL A 75 -7.65 -2.42 28.49
C VAL A 75 -8.51 -1.68 27.46
N PRO A 76 -9.56 -0.96 27.88
CA PRO A 76 -10.37 -0.07 27.06
C PRO A 76 -9.61 0.78 26.04
N ASP A 77 -8.59 1.48 26.52
CA ASP A 77 -7.89 2.50 25.76
C ASP A 77 -6.92 1.92 24.74
N GLU A 78 -6.53 0.66 24.92
CA GLU A 78 -5.67 -0.06 23.97
C GLU A 78 -6.49 -0.80 22.91
N ARG A 79 -7.79 -1.02 23.16
CA ARG A 79 -8.71 -1.70 22.25
C ARG A 79 -8.94 -0.85 21.00
N ILE A 80 -9.07 -1.54 19.87
CA ILE A 80 -9.42 -0.88 18.61
C ILE A 80 -10.66 -0.02 18.75
N GLN A 81 -10.56 1.20 18.24
CA GLN A 81 -11.66 2.16 18.30
C GLN A 81 -12.70 1.83 17.23
N PHE A 82 -13.94 2.27 17.45
CA PHE A 82 -15.06 1.98 16.55
C PHE A 82 -14.78 2.41 15.10
N THR A 83 -14.13 3.55 14.90
CA THR A 83 -13.73 4.01 13.56
C THR A 83 -12.74 3.05 12.91
N GLU A 84 -11.68 2.69 13.63
CA GLU A 84 -10.62 1.80 13.15
C GLU A 84 -11.14 0.38 12.87
N PHE A 85 -12.13 -0.09 13.63
CA PHE A 85 -12.80 -1.37 13.39
C PHE A 85 -13.44 -1.48 12.00
N PHE A 86 -14.14 -0.45 11.53
CA PHE A 86 -14.79 -0.50 10.21
C PHE A 86 -13.83 -0.34 9.03
N PHE A 87 -12.71 0.34 9.26
CA PHE A 87 -11.62 0.47 8.29
C PHE A 87 -10.63 -0.68 8.35
N HIS A 88 -10.82 -1.63 9.27
CA HIS A 88 -9.92 -2.77 9.38
C HIS A 88 -9.99 -3.59 8.08
N PRO A 89 -8.85 -4.01 7.48
CA PRO A 89 -8.81 -4.75 6.21
C PRO A 89 -9.60 -6.07 6.18
N PHE A 90 -9.96 -6.61 7.36
CA PHE A 90 -10.83 -7.78 7.48
C PHE A 90 -12.32 -7.45 7.30
N ILE A 91 -12.75 -6.26 7.72
CA ILE A 91 -14.15 -5.83 7.72
C ILE A 91 -14.48 -5.07 6.44
N ASP A 92 -13.60 -4.13 6.04
CA ASP A 92 -13.66 -3.33 4.81
C ASP A 92 -15.10 -3.01 4.35
N LEU A 93 -15.81 -2.20 5.17
CA LEU A 93 -17.18 -1.81 4.84
C LEU A 93 -17.27 -0.92 3.60
N GLU A 94 -16.19 -0.22 3.25
CA GLU A 94 -16.14 0.65 2.10
C GLU A 94 -16.34 -0.12 0.79
N HIS A 95 -15.75 -1.32 0.72
CA HIS A 95 -15.87 -2.25 -0.40
C HIS A 95 -16.87 -3.39 -0.14
N ALA A 96 -17.75 -3.24 0.86
CA ALA A 96 -18.82 -4.21 1.07
C ALA A 96 -19.74 -4.27 -0.17
N PRO A 97 -20.05 -5.48 -0.71
CA PRO A 97 -20.95 -5.64 -1.84
C PRO A 97 -22.35 -5.07 -1.55
N SER A 98 -22.75 -4.04 -2.30
CA SER A 98 -24.04 -3.36 -2.15
C SER A 98 -24.63 -2.96 -3.50
N SER A 99 -25.90 -2.56 -3.51
CA SER A 99 -26.56 -2.01 -4.71
C SER A 99 -25.90 -0.72 -5.22
N THR A 100 -25.17 -0.01 -4.35
CA THR A 100 -24.48 1.25 -4.69
C THR A 100 -23.05 1.04 -5.18
N SER A 101 -22.47 -0.15 -4.99
CA SER A 101 -21.06 -0.43 -5.30
C SER A 101 -20.74 -0.20 -6.79
N LEU A 102 -21.65 -0.59 -7.68
CA LEU A 102 -21.48 -0.36 -9.13
C LEU A 102 -21.49 1.13 -9.49
N GLU A 103 -22.34 1.94 -8.84
CA GLU A 103 -22.43 3.37 -9.11
C GLU A 103 -21.20 4.12 -8.56
N LYS A 104 -20.71 3.74 -7.39
CA LYS A 104 -19.43 4.23 -6.84
C LYS A 104 -18.27 3.92 -7.80
N ALA A 105 -18.09 2.66 -8.19
CA ALA A 105 -17.04 2.25 -9.11
C ALA A 105 -17.08 3.01 -10.44
N LYS A 106 -18.29 3.21 -11.01
CA LYS A 106 -18.48 3.98 -12.24
C LYS A 106 -18.10 5.45 -12.10
N ARG A 107 -18.40 6.10 -10.97
CA ARG A 107 -18.01 7.50 -10.75
C ARG A 107 -16.50 7.65 -10.72
N ILE A 108 -15.83 6.81 -9.94
CA ILE A 108 -14.37 6.87 -9.77
C ILE A 108 -13.66 6.52 -11.08
N VAL A 109 -14.11 5.50 -11.82
CA VAL A 109 -13.46 5.14 -13.08
C VAL A 109 -13.63 6.21 -14.17
N ASN A 110 -14.75 6.95 -14.17
CA ASN A 110 -14.93 8.05 -15.11
C ASN A 110 -13.95 9.19 -14.79
N GLU A 111 -13.69 9.46 -13.52
CA GLU A 111 -12.65 10.40 -13.10
C GLU A 111 -11.25 9.90 -13.49
N ALA A 112 -10.98 8.60 -13.30
CA ALA A 112 -9.72 7.98 -13.72
C ALA A 112 -9.45 8.14 -15.22
N VAL A 113 -10.47 7.90 -16.05
CA VAL A 113 -10.39 8.09 -17.52
C VAL A 113 -10.14 9.55 -17.86
N HIS A 114 -10.79 10.49 -17.17
CA HIS A 114 -10.58 11.91 -17.40
C HIS A 114 -9.14 12.35 -17.09
N GLU A 115 -8.60 11.90 -15.95
CA GLU A 115 -7.21 12.17 -15.56
C GLU A 115 -6.21 11.51 -16.52
N ASP A 116 -6.51 10.32 -17.04
CA ASP A 116 -5.72 9.64 -18.08
C ASP A 116 -5.69 10.44 -19.39
N GLU A 117 -6.84 10.94 -19.85
CA GLU A 117 -6.95 11.77 -21.06
C GLU A 117 -6.19 13.11 -20.95
N ILE A 118 -6.18 13.71 -19.76
CA ILE A 118 -5.41 14.95 -19.48
C ILE A 118 -3.90 14.66 -19.38
N GLY A 119 -3.50 13.40 -19.19
CA GLY A 119 -2.11 12.98 -19.02
C GLY A 119 -1.61 13.03 -17.57
N ASN A 120 -2.52 13.14 -16.60
CA ASN A 120 -2.21 13.08 -15.17
C ASN A 120 -2.08 11.62 -14.71
N ILE A 121 -1.02 10.94 -15.21
CA ILE A 121 -0.84 9.49 -15.08
C ILE A 121 -0.87 9.02 -13.60
N HIS A 122 -0.24 9.75 -12.68
CA HIS A 122 -0.19 9.35 -11.27
C HIS A 122 -1.59 9.30 -10.62
N THR A 123 -2.39 10.35 -10.83
CA THR A 123 -3.76 10.42 -10.31
C THR A 123 -4.64 9.38 -10.98
N ALA A 124 -4.52 9.22 -12.29
CA ALA A 124 -5.27 8.24 -13.06
C ALA A 124 -5.03 6.81 -12.54
N VAL A 125 -3.78 6.41 -12.31
CA VAL A 125 -3.48 5.08 -11.77
C VAL A 125 -4.12 4.87 -10.40
N ARG A 126 -4.03 5.85 -9.49
CA ARG A 126 -4.64 5.75 -8.17
C ARG A 126 -6.16 5.60 -8.26
N LEU A 127 -6.83 6.43 -9.06
CA LEU A 127 -8.28 6.36 -9.26
C LEU A 127 -8.71 5.07 -9.96
N TYR A 128 -7.94 4.56 -10.93
CA TYR A 128 -8.23 3.26 -11.53
C TYR A 128 -8.17 2.15 -10.48
N SER A 129 -7.19 2.21 -9.59
CA SER A 129 -7.00 1.20 -8.53
C SER A 129 -8.16 1.19 -7.55
N ASP A 130 -8.55 2.36 -7.05
CA ASP A 130 -9.72 2.59 -6.20
C ASP A 130 -11.02 2.11 -6.89
N ALA A 131 -11.22 2.48 -8.15
CA ALA A 131 -12.38 2.02 -8.92
C ALA A 131 -12.44 0.49 -9.03
N LEU A 132 -11.29 -0.18 -9.19
CA LEU A 132 -11.21 -1.64 -9.30
C LEU A 132 -11.62 -2.34 -7.99
N GLU A 133 -11.25 -1.81 -6.83
CA GLU A 133 -11.68 -2.33 -5.53
C GLU A 133 -13.20 -2.29 -5.38
N HIS A 134 -13.83 -1.16 -5.75
CA HIS A 134 -15.29 -1.05 -5.79
C HIS A 134 -15.95 -1.92 -6.87
N PHE A 135 -15.27 -2.18 -7.99
CA PHE A 135 -15.77 -3.09 -9.02
C PHE A 135 -15.79 -4.54 -8.55
N VAL A 136 -14.82 -5.00 -7.76
CA VAL A 136 -14.84 -6.32 -7.13
C VAL A 136 -16.10 -6.48 -6.27
N ALA A 137 -16.41 -5.48 -5.45
CA ALA A 137 -17.65 -5.45 -4.66
C ALA A 137 -18.90 -5.51 -5.53
N ALA A 138 -18.93 -4.75 -6.63
CA ALA A 138 -20.05 -4.74 -7.58
C ALA A 138 -20.24 -6.10 -8.29
N ILE A 139 -19.15 -6.77 -8.68
CA ILE A 139 -19.19 -8.11 -9.30
C ILE A 139 -19.72 -9.15 -8.31
N ARG A 140 -19.34 -9.06 -7.03
CA ARG A 140 -19.86 -9.95 -5.97
C ARG A 140 -21.36 -9.74 -5.74
N TYR A 141 -21.86 -8.51 -5.88
CA TYR A 141 -23.27 -8.17 -5.71
C TYR A 141 -24.15 -8.55 -6.92
N GLU A 142 -23.59 -8.57 -8.14
CA GLU A 142 -24.35 -8.84 -9.37
C GLU A 142 -24.86 -10.29 -9.42
N ARG A 143 -26.17 -10.43 -9.66
CA ARG A 143 -26.89 -11.72 -9.66
C ARG A 143 -27.04 -12.30 -11.07
N HIS A 144 -27.07 -11.45 -12.09
CA HIS A 144 -27.25 -11.90 -13.47
C HIS A 144 -25.92 -12.30 -14.10
N SER A 145 -25.77 -13.60 -14.41
CA SER A 145 -24.53 -14.16 -14.98
C SER A 145 -24.01 -13.40 -16.22
N ILE A 146 -24.89 -13.06 -17.17
CA ILE A 146 -24.51 -12.33 -18.38
C ILE A 146 -23.98 -10.92 -18.07
N LYS A 147 -24.65 -10.18 -17.17
CA LYS A 147 -24.22 -8.84 -16.77
C LYS A 147 -22.93 -8.89 -15.98
N LYS A 148 -22.79 -9.89 -15.10
CA LYS A 148 -21.58 -10.14 -14.32
C LYS A 148 -20.37 -10.39 -15.21
N GLU A 149 -20.54 -11.20 -16.26
CA GLU A 149 -19.47 -11.49 -17.20
C GLU A 149 -19.10 -10.27 -18.06
N ALA A 150 -20.10 -9.52 -18.54
CA ALA A 150 -19.85 -8.26 -19.23
C ALA A 150 -19.13 -7.23 -18.33
N LEU A 151 -19.49 -7.19 -17.05
CA LEU A 151 -18.83 -6.33 -16.06
C LEU A 151 -17.38 -6.75 -15.84
N ARG A 152 -17.10 -8.05 -15.66
CA ARG A 152 -15.73 -8.58 -15.53
C ARG A 152 -14.86 -8.22 -16.74
N ALA A 153 -15.37 -8.44 -17.96
CA ALA A 153 -14.65 -8.10 -19.18
C ALA A 153 -14.30 -6.60 -19.22
N LYS A 154 -15.22 -5.73 -18.78
CA LYS A 154 -14.96 -4.29 -18.71
C LYS A 154 -13.94 -3.92 -17.63
N VAL A 155 -14.05 -4.51 -16.45
CA VAL A 155 -13.11 -4.33 -15.33
C VAL A 155 -11.70 -4.76 -15.73
N GLN A 156 -11.55 -5.86 -16.46
CA GLN A 156 -10.27 -6.30 -17.01
C GLN A 156 -9.64 -5.26 -17.95
N SER A 157 -10.45 -4.57 -18.76
CA SER A 157 -9.93 -3.49 -19.63
C SER A 157 -9.37 -2.31 -18.84
N TYR A 158 -10.02 -1.94 -17.73
CA TYR A 158 -9.52 -0.90 -16.83
C TYR A 158 -8.27 -1.34 -16.07
N PHE A 159 -8.22 -2.61 -15.63
CA PHE A 159 -7.03 -3.18 -15.02
C PHE A 159 -5.83 -3.13 -15.97
N ASN A 160 -5.99 -3.59 -17.20
CA ASN A 160 -4.92 -3.57 -18.20
C ASN A 160 -4.43 -2.14 -18.46
N ARG A 161 -5.35 -1.17 -18.53
CA ARG A 161 -4.98 0.24 -18.71
C ARG A 161 -4.21 0.78 -17.51
N ALA A 162 -4.65 0.48 -16.28
CA ALA A 162 -3.94 0.88 -15.07
C ALA A 162 -2.51 0.30 -15.03
N GLU A 163 -2.34 -0.97 -15.43
CA GLU A 163 -1.03 -1.61 -15.53
C GLU A 163 -0.13 -0.95 -16.59
N GLU A 164 -0.66 -0.62 -17.77
CA GLU A 164 0.08 0.13 -18.80
C GLU A 164 0.59 1.47 -18.24
N LEU A 165 -0.29 2.22 -17.57
CA LEU A 165 0.04 3.52 -16.96
C LEU A 165 1.10 3.37 -15.84
N LYS A 166 1.03 2.30 -15.04
CA LYS A 166 2.06 1.98 -14.04
C LYS A 166 3.44 1.74 -14.67
N GLN A 167 3.49 1.04 -15.79
CA GLN A 167 4.75 0.83 -16.51
C GLN A 167 5.35 2.14 -17.06
N MET A 168 4.51 3.13 -17.36
CA MET A 168 4.97 4.44 -17.81
C MET A 168 5.65 5.26 -16.70
N ILE A 169 5.18 5.13 -15.45
CA ILE A 169 5.74 5.85 -14.29
C ILE A 169 6.92 5.13 -13.63
N LYS A 170 7.26 3.91 -14.07
CA LYS A 170 8.35 3.12 -13.49
C LYS A 170 9.69 3.87 -13.60
N PRO A 171 10.38 4.16 -12.48
CA PRO A 171 11.65 4.87 -12.51
C PRO A 171 12.67 4.07 -13.31
N LYS A 172 13.31 4.72 -14.28
CA LYS A 172 14.37 4.12 -15.09
C LYS A 172 15.71 4.71 -14.66
N ALA A 173 16.69 3.85 -14.39
CA ALA A 173 18.04 4.30 -14.11
C ALA A 173 18.61 5.05 -15.32
N SER A 174 19.38 6.11 -15.07
CA SER A 174 20.14 6.89 -16.05
C SER A 174 20.95 6.00 -17.00
N LEU A 175 21.43 4.87 -16.48
CA LEU A 175 22.27 3.87 -17.14
C LEU A 175 21.48 2.86 -18.01
N ALA A 176 20.18 2.66 -17.77
CA ALA A 176 19.40 1.58 -18.41
C ALA A 176 18.97 1.88 -19.86
N ARG A 177 19.18 3.11 -20.36
CA ARG A 177 18.83 3.49 -21.73
C ARG A 177 19.84 2.99 -22.78
N SER A 178 20.90 2.27 -22.37
CA SER A 178 21.92 1.68 -23.24
C SER A 178 21.53 0.34 -23.87
N PHE A 179 20.50 -0.36 -23.38
CA PHE A 179 20.18 -1.74 -23.79
C PHE A 179 18.88 -1.92 -24.59
N SER A 180 18.08 -0.87 -24.79
CA SER A 180 16.86 -0.96 -25.60
C SER A 180 17.10 -0.41 -27.01
N VAL A 181 17.56 -1.28 -27.91
CA VAL A 181 17.59 -1.04 -29.35
C VAL A 181 16.19 -1.32 -29.89
N ASN A 182 15.40 -0.29 -30.21
CA ASN A 182 14.89 -0.10 -31.57
C ASN A 182 14.15 1.24 -31.72
N SER A 183 14.24 1.77 -32.95
CA SER A 183 13.41 2.84 -33.55
C SER A 183 13.88 4.29 -33.36
N ASN A 184 14.79 4.66 -34.26
CA ASN A 184 14.96 5.97 -34.91
C ASN A 184 14.10 7.15 -34.42
N SER A 185 14.66 7.99 -33.55
CA SER A 185 14.59 9.44 -33.68
C SER A 185 15.65 10.15 -32.82
N CYS A 186 16.46 10.96 -33.52
CA CYS A 186 17.22 12.13 -33.09
C CYS A 186 17.88 12.25 -31.67
N LEU A 187 19.21 12.39 -31.72
CA LEU A 187 20.07 13.35 -30.99
C LEU A 187 20.62 12.99 -29.59
N SER A 188 21.78 12.32 -29.60
CA SER A 188 23.08 12.89 -29.17
C SER A 188 23.15 13.70 -27.85
N ASN A 189 22.91 13.10 -26.68
CA ASN A 189 23.34 13.71 -25.39
C ASN A 189 23.80 12.71 -24.30
N ASN A 190 23.78 11.39 -24.52
CA ASN A 190 23.94 10.44 -23.41
C ASN A 190 25.39 10.03 -23.08
N SER A 191 26.39 10.45 -23.87
CA SER A 191 27.80 10.19 -23.57
C SER A 191 28.44 11.25 -22.66
N SER A 192 27.75 12.36 -22.41
CA SER A 192 28.24 13.46 -21.57
C SER A 192 27.94 13.24 -20.09
N THR A 193 26.79 12.68 -19.72
CA THR A 193 26.36 12.51 -18.32
C THR A 193 27.28 11.60 -17.50
N THR A 194 27.68 10.44 -18.04
CA THR A 194 28.64 9.54 -17.38
C THR A 194 30.03 10.15 -17.33
N LYS A 195 30.42 10.97 -18.32
CA LYS A 195 31.68 11.70 -18.31
C LYS A 195 31.69 12.79 -17.23
N THR A 196 30.62 13.57 -17.09
CA THR A 196 30.52 14.64 -16.08
C THR A 196 30.45 14.09 -14.66
N GLN A 197 29.78 12.96 -14.44
CA GLN A 197 29.70 12.31 -13.13
C GLN A 197 31.06 11.70 -12.73
N ASN A 198 31.80 11.12 -13.69
CA ASN A 198 33.16 10.63 -13.46
C ASN A 198 34.16 11.79 -13.27
N GLU A 199 34.02 12.90 -14.00
CA GLU A 199 34.78 14.14 -13.79
C GLU A 199 34.58 14.67 -12.37
N LEU A 200 33.32 14.75 -11.90
CA LEU A 200 32.99 15.17 -10.54
C LEU A 200 33.63 14.27 -9.48
N MET A 201 33.60 12.96 -9.68
CA MET A 201 34.22 12.00 -8.76
C MET A 201 35.75 12.19 -8.67
N VAL A 202 36.42 12.50 -9.79
CA VAL A 202 37.87 12.79 -9.81
C VAL A 202 38.17 14.12 -9.12
N LEU A 203 37.35 15.16 -9.35
CA LEU A 203 37.50 16.47 -8.71
C LEU A 203 37.20 16.45 -7.20
N ALA A 204 36.40 15.48 -6.75
CA ALA A 204 36.05 15.27 -5.35
C ALA A 204 37.10 14.46 -4.56
N ASN A 205 38.19 14.01 -5.19
CA ASN A 205 39.15 13.07 -4.57
C ASN A 205 39.75 13.52 -3.24
N ASN A 206 39.79 14.83 -2.97
CA ASN A 206 40.38 15.39 -1.74
C ASN A 206 39.37 15.57 -0.60
N GLU A 207 38.09 15.24 -0.82
CA GLU A 207 37.00 15.50 0.11
C GLU A 207 36.19 14.22 0.36
N GLU A 208 36.48 13.57 1.49
CA GLU A 208 36.00 12.23 1.80
C GLU A 208 34.47 12.16 1.91
N GLU A 209 33.85 13.19 2.49
CA GLU A 209 32.39 13.28 2.66
C GLU A 209 31.68 13.39 1.31
N LEU A 210 32.19 14.23 0.40
CA LEU A 210 31.66 14.36 -0.96
C LEU A 210 31.78 13.04 -1.73
N LEU A 211 32.91 12.34 -1.62
CA LEU A 211 33.10 11.04 -2.25
C LEU A 211 32.12 9.98 -1.73
N LYS A 212 31.83 9.97 -0.42
CA LYS A 212 30.84 9.06 0.16
C LYS A 212 29.45 9.32 -0.42
N ALA A 213 29.00 10.57 -0.44
CA ALA A 213 27.71 10.94 -1.02
C ALA A 213 27.60 10.57 -2.52
N LEU A 214 28.66 10.81 -3.31
CA LEU A 214 28.68 10.42 -4.72
C LEU A 214 28.66 8.90 -4.93
N LYS A 215 29.24 8.12 -4.02
CA LYS A 215 29.14 6.65 -4.05
C LYS A 215 27.73 6.18 -3.72
N GLU A 216 27.09 6.78 -2.73
CA GLU A 216 25.69 6.49 -2.38
C GLU A 216 24.74 6.80 -3.54
N ILE A 217 24.94 7.89 -4.27
CA ILE A 217 24.18 8.18 -5.51
C ILE A 217 24.37 7.07 -6.55
N LYS A 218 25.60 6.57 -6.73
CA LYS A 218 25.87 5.45 -7.65
C LYS A 218 25.20 4.16 -7.18
N ILE A 219 25.21 3.88 -5.88
CA ILE A 219 24.50 2.74 -5.29
C ILE A 219 23.00 2.86 -5.58
N ALA A 220 22.42 4.04 -5.36
CA ALA A 220 21.01 4.30 -5.68
C ALA A 220 20.69 4.08 -7.16
N GLU A 221 21.57 4.48 -8.09
CA GLU A 221 21.41 4.21 -9.52
C GLU A 221 21.42 2.71 -9.85
N THR A 222 22.27 1.92 -9.18
CA THR A 222 22.27 0.46 -9.33
C THR A 222 21.03 -0.19 -8.74
N GLU A 223 20.55 0.28 -7.59
CA GLU A 223 19.36 -0.23 -6.94
C GLU A 223 18.08 0.05 -7.74
N ILE A 224 18.03 1.14 -8.51
CA ILE A 224 16.93 1.38 -9.46
C ILE A 224 16.89 0.27 -10.53
N ILE A 225 18.05 -0.18 -11.01
CA ILE A 225 18.14 -1.28 -11.99
C ILE A 225 17.69 -2.60 -11.37
N GLU A 226 18.04 -2.82 -10.09
CA GLU A 226 17.61 -3.98 -9.30
C GLU A 226 16.16 -3.88 -8.79
N GLU A 227 15.42 -2.82 -9.15
CA GLU A 227 14.04 -2.55 -8.72
C GLU A 227 13.86 -2.40 -7.19
N LYS A 228 14.95 -2.09 -6.48
CA LYS A 228 14.97 -1.84 -5.02
C LYS A 228 14.68 -0.37 -4.72
N TYR A 229 13.49 0.09 -5.07
CA TYR A 229 13.12 1.51 -5.01
C TYR A 229 13.17 2.13 -3.61
N LYS A 230 12.80 1.37 -2.56
CA LYS A 230 12.83 1.87 -1.17
C LYS A 230 14.27 2.13 -0.71
N SER A 231 15.19 1.22 -0.99
CA SER A 231 16.61 1.38 -0.67
C SER A 231 17.23 2.51 -1.51
N ALA A 232 16.91 2.55 -2.81
CA ALA A 232 17.40 3.60 -3.71
C ALA A 232 16.96 4.99 -3.23
N LEU A 233 15.72 5.12 -2.78
CA LEU A 233 15.21 6.38 -2.24
C LEU A 233 16.00 6.81 -1.01
N LYS A 234 16.25 5.89 -0.07
CA LYS A 234 17.02 6.18 1.14
C LYS A 234 18.43 6.65 0.80
N HIS A 235 19.14 5.95 -0.09
CA HIS A 235 20.47 6.36 -0.53
C HIS A 235 20.48 7.72 -1.26
N TYR A 236 19.43 8.06 -1.99
CA TYR A 236 19.30 9.43 -2.54
C TYR A 236 19.08 10.46 -1.45
N GLU A 237 18.25 10.20 -0.44
CA GLU A 237 17.98 11.13 0.66
C GLU A 237 19.23 11.39 1.48
N ASP A 238 19.93 10.33 1.91
CA ASP A 238 21.18 10.39 2.68
C ASP A 238 22.26 11.17 1.91
N ALA A 239 22.45 10.86 0.61
CA ALA A 239 23.44 11.53 -0.22
C ALA A 239 23.10 12.99 -0.52
N LEU A 240 21.82 13.31 -0.72
CA LEU A 240 21.36 14.67 -0.99
C LEU A 240 21.51 15.57 0.24
N GLU A 241 21.29 15.04 1.44
CA GLU A 241 21.50 15.78 2.68
C GLU A 241 22.94 16.28 2.78
N VAL A 242 23.92 15.39 2.55
CA VAL A 242 25.35 15.73 2.55
C VAL A 242 25.68 16.71 1.42
N CYS A 243 25.24 16.45 0.19
CA CYS A 243 25.54 17.31 -0.96
C CYS A 243 24.98 18.74 -0.79
N LEU A 244 23.78 18.90 -0.20
CA LEU A 244 23.16 20.21 0.03
C LEU A 244 23.91 21.03 1.09
N GLN A 245 24.50 20.38 2.09
CA GLN A 245 25.37 21.04 3.06
C GLN A 245 26.67 21.51 2.39
N LEU A 246 27.30 20.64 1.58
CA LEU A 246 28.56 20.94 0.90
C LEU A 246 28.44 22.05 -0.16
N ILE A 247 27.31 22.16 -0.87
CA ILE A 247 27.09 23.24 -1.86
C ILE A 247 27.20 24.64 -1.23
N GLN A 248 26.88 24.79 0.07
CA GLN A 248 26.91 26.08 0.77
C GLN A 248 28.35 26.57 0.98
N THR A 249 29.27 25.65 1.25
CA THR A 249 30.69 25.93 1.53
C THR A 249 31.57 25.88 0.29
N GLU A 250 31.07 25.29 -0.80
CA GLU A 250 31.80 25.09 -2.05
C GLU A 250 32.14 26.42 -2.77
N PRO A 251 33.41 26.66 -3.16
CA PRO A 251 33.79 27.84 -3.95
C PRO A 251 33.20 27.80 -5.37
N SER A 252 32.99 28.97 -5.97
CA SER A 252 32.55 29.05 -7.36
C SER A 252 33.58 28.43 -8.30
N GLY A 253 33.19 27.41 -9.06
CA GLY A 253 34.05 26.75 -10.03
C GLY A 253 33.38 25.53 -10.66
N ARG A 254 34.13 24.83 -11.53
CA ARG A 254 33.66 23.65 -12.27
C ARG A 254 33.10 22.55 -11.36
N ARG A 255 33.75 22.30 -10.21
CA ARG A 255 33.30 21.31 -9.21
C ARG A 255 31.92 21.64 -8.66
N LYS A 256 31.67 22.91 -8.32
CA LYS A 256 30.37 23.41 -7.87
C LYS A 256 29.29 23.28 -8.94
N GLU A 257 29.61 23.62 -10.18
CA GLU A 257 28.65 23.48 -11.30
C GLU A 257 28.22 22.03 -11.50
N LEU A 258 29.19 21.10 -11.50
CA LEU A 258 28.94 19.67 -11.63
C LEU A 258 28.16 19.11 -10.44
N LEU A 259 28.50 19.52 -9.21
CA LEU A 259 27.78 19.11 -8.01
C LEU A 259 26.33 19.61 -8.02
N CYS A 260 26.10 20.88 -8.38
CA CYS A 260 24.75 21.43 -8.53
C CYS A 260 23.94 20.70 -9.61
N ALA A 261 24.58 20.30 -10.72
CA ALA A 261 23.91 19.52 -11.77
C ALA A 261 23.55 18.12 -11.28
N GLU A 262 24.45 17.44 -10.55
CA GLU A 262 24.20 16.11 -10.00
C GLU A 262 23.10 16.14 -8.95
N VAL A 263 23.11 17.10 -8.01
CA VAL A 263 22.06 17.28 -7.00
C VAL A 263 20.70 17.48 -7.66
N LYS A 264 20.59 18.34 -8.68
CA LYS A 264 19.32 18.54 -9.41
C LYS A 264 18.81 17.24 -10.04
N LYS A 265 19.71 16.46 -10.64
CA LYS A 265 19.38 15.16 -11.25
C LYS A 265 18.92 14.16 -10.18
N SER A 266 19.70 14.00 -9.11
CA SER A 266 19.40 13.11 -7.99
C SER A 266 18.08 13.47 -7.31
N MET A 267 17.79 14.76 -7.09
CA MET A 267 16.49 15.22 -6.57
C MET A 267 15.33 14.81 -7.49
N SER A 268 15.46 15.03 -8.80
CA SER A 268 14.42 14.63 -9.76
C SER A 268 14.21 13.10 -9.78
N GLN A 269 15.27 12.31 -9.62
CA GLN A 269 15.17 10.85 -9.53
C GLN A 269 14.52 10.40 -8.23
N ALA A 270 14.89 10.99 -7.10
CA ALA A 270 14.28 10.73 -5.80
C ALA A 270 12.77 11.06 -5.80
N GLU A 271 12.38 12.20 -6.38
CA GLU A 271 10.97 12.57 -6.53
C GLU A 271 10.19 11.58 -7.40
N GLN A 272 10.76 11.13 -8.51
CA GLN A 272 10.13 10.10 -9.36
C GLN A 272 9.94 8.79 -8.59
N ILE A 273 10.94 8.36 -7.82
CA ILE A 273 10.83 7.17 -6.97
C ILE A 273 9.75 7.36 -5.90
N LYS A 274 9.68 8.52 -5.23
CA LYS A 274 8.63 8.81 -4.25
C LYS A 274 7.24 8.71 -4.86
N ARG A 275 7.04 9.30 -6.04
CA ARG A 275 5.76 9.24 -6.76
C ARG A 275 5.42 7.80 -7.14
N TYR A 276 6.37 7.04 -7.66
CA TYR A 276 6.18 5.62 -7.98
C TYR A 276 5.80 4.79 -6.74
N LEU A 277 6.54 4.98 -5.64
CA LEU A 277 6.28 4.27 -4.38
C LEU A 277 4.93 4.64 -3.78
N SER A 278 4.50 5.90 -3.86
CA SER A 278 3.18 6.32 -3.36
C SER A 278 2.05 5.60 -4.08
N VAL A 279 2.18 5.39 -5.39
CA VAL A 279 1.19 4.64 -6.16
C VAL A 279 1.23 3.16 -5.80
N HIS A 280 2.43 2.60 -5.57
CA HIS A 280 2.62 1.17 -5.31
C HIS A 280 2.39 0.75 -3.84
N SER A 281 2.43 1.67 -2.88
CA SER A 281 2.10 1.42 -1.47
C SER A 281 0.61 1.31 -1.21
N ASP A 282 -0.18 2.04 -2.00
CA ASP A 282 -1.65 2.08 -1.90
C ASP A 282 -2.30 0.83 -2.51
N LEU A 283 -1.50 -0.01 -3.17
CA LEU A 283 -1.93 -1.15 -3.97
C LEU A 283 -1.60 -2.49 -3.28
N GLY A 284 -2.55 -3.00 -2.50
CA GLY A 284 -2.60 -4.42 -2.11
C GLY A 284 -3.06 -5.36 -3.25
N THR A 285 -2.92 -4.94 -4.52
CA THR A 285 -3.61 -5.55 -5.66
C THR A 285 -3.03 -6.86 -6.17
N ASP A 286 -1.91 -7.32 -5.61
CA ASP A 286 -1.40 -8.68 -5.89
C ASP A 286 -2.39 -9.77 -5.42
N GLU A 287 -3.31 -9.44 -4.50
CA GLU A 287 -4.32 -10.38 -3.99
C GLU A 287 -5.56 -10.54 -4.88
N ILE A 288 -5.92 -9.56 -5.71
CA ILE A 288 -7.21 -9.55 -6.43
C ILE A 288 -7.31 -10.69 -7.46
N THR A 289 -6.21 -11.00 -8.16
CA THR A 289 -6.20 -12.06 -9.18
C THR A 289 -6.07 -13.48 -8.59
N LEU A 290 -5.48 -13.59 -7.39
CA LEU A 290 -5.18 -14.87 -6.73
C LEU A 290 -6.32 -15.35 -5.82
N GLN A 291 -7.05 -14.43 -5.20
CA GLN A 291 -8.20 -14.77 -4.35
C GLN A 291 -9.42 -15.19 -5.18
N GLU A 292 -9.64 -14.61 -6.37
CA GLU A 292 -10.80 -14.98 -7.20
C GLU A 292 -10.63 -16.33 -7.92
N LYS A 293 -9.41 -16.71 -8.31
CA LYS A 293 -9.15 -18.08 -8.84
C LYS A 293 -9.38 -19.14 -7.75
N LYS A 294 -8.88 -18.91 -6.53
CA LYS A 294 -9.07 -19.84 -5.41
C LYS A 294 -10.51 -19.91 -4.92
N ALA A 295 -11.23 -18.78 -4.91
CA ALA A 295 -12.64 -18.75 -4.51
C ALA A 295 -13.55 -19.45 -5.52
N HIS A 296 -13.22 -19.40 -6.82
CA HIS A 296 -13.96 -20.14 -7.84
C HIS A 296 -13.76 -21.66 -7.69
N ASP A 297 -12.52 -22.11 -7.44
CA ASP A 297 -12.22 -23.54 -7.25
C ASP A 297 -12.81 -24.11 -5.94
N SER A 298 -12.94 -23.29 -4.88
CA SER A 298 -13.41 -23.74 -3.57
C SER A 298 -14.95 -23.78 -3.43
N ILE A 299 -15.68 -22.93 -4.15
CA ILE A 299 -17.16 -22.92 -4.14
C ILE A 299 -17.73 -24.12 -4.92
N ASP A 300 -17.10 -24.51 -6.02
CA ASP A 300 -17.53 -25.68 -6.80
C ASP A 300 -17.26 -27.01 -6.04
N GLN A 301 -16.28 -27.02 -5.13
CA GLN A 301 -15.96 -28.20 -4.32
C GLN A 301 -16.89 -28.36 -3.09
N CYS A 302 -17.50 -27.26 -2.61
CA CYS A 302 -18.42 -27.26 -1.46
C CYS A 302 -19.89 -27.54 -1.86
N LEU A 303 -20.24 -27.38 -3.15
CA LEU A 303 -21.58 -27.72 -3.67
C LEU A 303 -21.68 -29.18 -4.20
N LEU A 304 -20.58 -29.94 -4.15
CA LEU A 304 -20.49 -31.34 -4.61
C LEU A 304 -20.13 -32.35 -3.49
N GLN A 305 -20.22 -31.96 -2.23
CA GLN A 305 -20.18 -32.87 -1.06
C GLN A 305 -21.46 -32.73 -0.24
#